data_AF-A0A1B8CKI8-F1
#
_entry.id   AF-A0A1B8CKI8-F1
#
_cell.length_a   1.000
_cell.length_b   1.000
_cell.length_c   1.000
_cell.angle_alpha   90.00
_cell.angle_beta   90.00
_cell.angle_gamma   90.00
#
_symmetry.space_group_name_H-M   'P 1'
#
loop_
_entity.id
_entity.type
_entity.pdbx_description
1 polymer ?
#
loop_
_entity_poly.entity_id
_entity_poly.type
_entity_poly.pdbx_seq_one_letter_code
_entity_poly.pdbx_strand_id
1 'polypeptide(L)'
;MANILTERSHPATLASPQLPIAADGPFKKSKDWLSYIFNHHERIIRDIPEDTESQDLSNLRRLQKLAPRYISDSSHDDFRLHCDDFGARNMLVDKEYNIVSLGDWEFTYATPTEYQCSLASWLILSKPHTWSQEDYDHYSMQLDLFLQILEEEENRRLGTGLIAEAEARLSKVIRQGKLDGTFWFVQCATSGLFFNELWERFEKFDPINFHSQVEG
;
A
#
# COMPACT_ATOMS: atom_id res chain seq x y z
N MET A 1 13.20 -21.65 -67.79
CA MET A 1 12.50 -22.96 -67.81
C MET A 1 12.01 -23.23 -66.39
N ALA A 2 10.71 -23.52 -66.30
CA ALA A 2 9.93 -24.18 -65.23
C ALA A 2 10.34 -24.09 -63.74
N ASN A 3 9.41 -23.51 -62.98
CA ASN A 3 8.98 -23.76 -61.59
C ASN A 3 9.33 -25.14 -60.99
N ILE A 4 9.48 -25.20 -59.65
CA ILE A 4 8.47 -25.77 -58.73
C ILE A 4 8.70 -25.26 -57.30
N LEU A 5 7.57 -24.88 -56.70
CA LEU A 5 7.33 -24.40 -55.36
C LEU A 5 7.61 -25.49 -54.30
N THR A 6 8.03 -25.07 -53.12
CA THR A 6 7.35 -25.45 -51.88
C THR A 6 7.49 -24.31 -50.87
N GLU A 7 6.45 -23.48 -50.80
CA GLU A 7 6.18 -22.63 -49.65
C GLU A 7 6.00 -23.52 -48.41
N ARG A 8 6.77 -23.27 -47.36
CA ARG A 8 6.39 -23.67 -46.01
C ARG A 8 5.68 -22.48 -45.37
N SER A 9 4.39 -22.36 -45.66
CA SER A 9 3.46 -21.55 -44.89
C SER A 9 3.13 -22.28 -43.59
N HIS A 10 3.93 -22.03 -42.55
CA HIS A 10 3.46 -22.18 -41.18
C HIS A 10 3.02 -20.80 -40.70
N PRO A 11 1.72 -20.55 -40.48
CA PRO A 11 1.36 -19.45 -39.61
C PRO A 11 1.84 -19.87 -38.23
N ALA A 12 2.95 -19.30 -37.77
CA ALA A 12 3.23 -19.26 -36.35
C ALA A 12 2.07 -18.50 -35.75
N THR A 13 1.08 -19.22 -35.23
CA THR A 13 0.10 -18.67 -34.31
C THR A 13 0.92 -18.18 -33.14
N LEU A 14 1.32 -16.91 -33.15
CA LEU A 14 1.78 -16.22 -31.96
C LEU A 14 0.65 -16.43 -30.96
N ALA A 15 0.86 -17.35 -30.03
CA ALA A 15 -0.03 -17.50 -28.90
C ALA A 15 -0.24 -16.09 -28.35
N SER A 16 -1.49 -15.67 -28.25
CA SER A 16 -1.82 -14.44 -27.53
C SER A 16 -1.03 -14.50 -26.22
N PRO A 17 -0.27 -13.44 -25.85
CA PRO A 17 0.46 -13.46 -24.60
C PRO A 17 -0.54 -13.92 -23.54
N GLN A 18 -0.24 -15.05 -22.90
CA GLN A 18 -1.04 -15.49 -21.77
C GLN A 18 -0.94 -14.33 -20.79
N LEU A 19 -2.06 -13.60 -20.66
CA LEU A 19 -2.20 -12.64 -19.59
C LEU A 19 -1.81 -13.39 -18.30
N PRO A 20 -1.02 -12.77 -17.41
CA PRO A 20 -0.74 -13.37 -16.12
C PRO A 20 -2.03 -13.95 -15.56
N ILE A 21 -1.98 -15.21 -15.09
CA ILE A 21 -3.12 -15.85 -14.44
C ILE A 21 -3.70 -14.81 -13.49
N ALA A 22 -4.96 -14.46 -13.69
CA ALA A 22 -5.61 -13.37 -12.99
C ALA A 22 -5.29 -13.49 -11.50
N ALA A 23 -4.85 -12.37 -10.90
CA ALA A 23 -4.72 -12.24 -9.46
C ALA A 23 -5.97 -12.84 -8.78
N ASP A 24 -5.84 -13.38 -7.57
CA ASP A 24 -6.93 -14.02 -6.80
C ASP A 24 -8.13 -13.08 -6.46
N GLY A 25 -8.25 -11.94 -7.14
CA GLY A 25 -9.39 -11.03 -7.18
C GLY A 25 -10.13 -11.00 -8.53
N PRO A 26 -11.01 -9.99 -8.75
CA PRO A 26 -11.23 -8.81 -7.91
C PRO A 26 -11.91 -9.14 -6.59
N PHE A 27 -11.51 -8.45 -5.52
CA PHE A 27 -12.15 -8.54 -4.21
C PHE A 27 -13.31 -7.56 -4.13
N LYS A 28 -14.42 -7.98 -3.51
CA LYS A 28 -15.58 -7.11 -3.26
C LYS A 28 -15.60 -6.55 -1.83
N LYS A 29 -14.77 -7.11 -0.95
CA LYS A 29 -14.74 -6.78 0.47
C LYS A 29 -13.31 -6.62 0.96
N SER A 30 -13.09 -5.59 1.78
CA SER A 30 -11.79 -5.27 2.36
C SER A 30 -11.25 -6.41 3.22
N LYS A 31 -12.14 -7.12 3.94
CA LYS A 31 -11.78 -8.29 4.74
C LYS A 31 -11.29 -9.48 3.91
N ASP A 32 -11.85 -9.68 2.71
CA ASP A 32 -11.47 -10.80 1.84
C ASP A 32 -10.09 -10.52 1.22
N TRP A 33 -9.88 -9.27 0.80
CA TRP A 33 -8.59 -8.77 0.33
C TRP A 33 -7.51 -8.91 1.42
N LEU A 34 -7.78 -8.47 2.66
CA LEU A 34 -6.79 -8.59 3.72
C LEU A 34 -6.53 -10.05 4.10
N SER A 35 -7.56 -10.89 4.14
CA SER A 35 -7.40 -12.32 4.40
C SER A 35 -6.49 -12.96 3.35
N TYR A 36 -6.63 -12.56 2.09
CA TYR A 36 -5.72 -12.98 1.02
C TYR A 36 -4.26 -12.55 1.30
N ILE A 37 -4.04 -11.27 1.61
CA ILE A 37 -2.71 -10.72 1.93
C ILE A 37 -2.07 -11.47 3.10
N PHE A 38 -2.80 -11.67 4.19
CA PHE A 38 -2.32 -12.42 5.34
C PHE A 38 -1.97 -13.88 5.03
N ASN A 39 -2.79 -14.56 4.23
CA ASN A 39 -2.49 -15.93 3.79
C ASN A 39 -1.27 -15.96 2.88
N HIS A 40 -1.09 -14.94 2.03
CA HIS A 40 0.06 -14.80 1.16
C HIS A 40 1.35 -14.62 1.98
N HIS A 41 1.36 -13.71 2.95
CA HIS A 41 2.50 -13.52 3.86
C HIS A 41 2.82 -14.78 4.66
N GLU A 42 1.80 -15.46 5.19
CA GLU A 42 2.03 -16.71 5.92
C GLU A 42 2.70 -17.77 5.04
N ARG A 43 2.29 -17.92 3.78
CA ARG A 43 2.94 -18.86 2.84
C ARG A 43 4.40 -18.50 2.61
N ILE A 44 4.69 -17.22 2.32
CA ILE A 44 6.06 -16.74 2.13
C ILE A 44 6.92 -17.07 3.35
N ILE A 45 6.45 -16.72 4.56
CA ILE A 45 7.22 -16.94 5.78
C ILE A 45 7.48 -18.44 6.02
N ARG A 46 6.49 -19.30 5.76
CA ARG A 46 6.63 -20.77 5.91
C ARG A 46 7.57 -21.40 4.90
N ASP A 47 7.70 -20.81 3.72
CA ASP A 47 8.58 -21.28 2.66
C ASP A 47 10.05 -20.89 2.90
N ILE A 48 10.34 -20.02 3.88
CA ILE A 48 11.69 -19.72 4.33
C ILE A 48 12.26 -20.95 5.07
N PRO A 49 13.34 -21.58 4.57
CA PRO A 49 13.93 -22.74 5.22
C PRO A 49 14.40 -22.38 6.64
N GLU A 50 14.18 -23.30 7.59
CA GLU A 50 14.57 -23.23 9.02
C GLU A 50 13.65 -22.46 9.98
N ASP A 51 12.50 -21.92 9.53
CA ASP A 51 11.72 -20.96 10.33
C ASP A 51 10.26 -21.39 10.61
N THR A 52 10.06 -22.63 11.05
CA THR A 52 8.71 -23.23 11.23
C THR A 52 7.81 -22.56 12.29
N GLU A 53 8.39 -21.81 13.22
CA GLU A 53 7.69 -20.94 14.19
C GLU A 53 8.45 -19.62 14.38
N SER A 54 8.62 -18.90 13.29
CA SER A 54 9.29 -17.61 13.30
C SER A 54 8.61 -16.57 14.19
N GLN A 55 9.40 -15.64 14.71
CA GLN A 55 8.88 -14.44 15.35
C GLN A 55 7.94 -13.67 14.39
N ASP A 56 8.18 -13.73 13.08
CA ASP A 56 7.30 -13.17 12.05
C ASP A 56 5.93 -13.86 12.01
N LEU A 57 5.85 -15.19 12.08
CA LEU A 57 4.58 -15.91 12.16
C LEU A 57 3.81 -15.54 13.43
N SER A 58 4.51 -15.41 14.55
CA SER A 58 3.91 -14.99 15.82
C SER A 58 3.33 -13.57 15.72
N ASN A 59 4.10 -12.63 15.20
CA ASN A 59 3.65 -11.24 15.04
C ASN A 59 2.56 -11.12 13.96
N LEU A 60 2.60 -11.90 12.86
CA LEU A 60 1.52 -11.97 11.87
C LEU A 60 0.22 -12.45 12.50
N ARG A 61 0.27 -13.47 13.36
CA ARG A 61 -0.89 -13.96 14.12
C ARG A 61 -1.44 -12.90 15.07
N ARG A 62 -0.58 -12.07 15.67
CA ARG A 62 -0.99 -10.93 16.50
C ARG A 62 -1.66 -9.85 15.65
N LEU A 63 -1.09 -9.51 14.49
CA LEU A 63 -1.67 -8.57 13.54
C LEU A 63 -3.05 -9.01 13.04
N GLN A 64 -3.20 -10.30 12.69
CA GLN A 64 -4.48 -10.90 12.30
C GLN A 64 -5.57 -10.74 13.38
N LYS A 65 -5.21 -10.84 14.67
CA LYS A 65 -6.14 -10.63 15.79
C LYS A 65 -6.55 -9.15 15.96
N LEU A 66 -5.69 -8.21 15.57
CA LEU A 66 -5.98 -6.78 15.61
C LEU A 66 -6.80 -6.30 14.41
N ALA A 67 -6.76 -7.03 13.29
CA ALA A 67 -7.39 -6.65 12.03
C ALA A 67 -8.86 -6.17 12.13
N PRO A 68 -9.75 -6.76 12.96
CA PRO A 68 -11.12 -6.27 13.11
C PRO A 68 -11.25 -4.84 13.66
N ARG A 69 -10.18 -4.27 14.23
CA ARG A 69 -10.14 -2.87 14.72
C ARG A 69 -9.86 -1.86 13.61
N TYR A 70 -9.26 -2.31 12.50
CA TYR A 70 -8.73 -1.45 11.45
C TYR A 70 -9.44 -1.61 10.10
N ILE A 71 -10.31 -2.59 9.97
CA ILE A 71 -11.10 -2.81 8.76
C ILE A 71 -12.55 -2.52 9.06
N SER A 72 -13.17 -1.75 8.18
CA SER A 72 -14.60 -1.52 8.19
C SER A 72 -15.35 -2.78 7.72
N ASP A 73 -16.36 -3.22 8.47
CA ASP A 73 -17.25 -4.33 8.09
C ASP A 73 -18.38 -3.85 7.14
N SER A 74 -18.13 -2.77 6.38
CA SER A 74 -19.17 -2.05 5.67
C SER A 74 -19.73 -2.83 4.47
N SER A 75 -20.98 -2.54 4.12
CA SER A 75 -21.59 -3.06 2.90
C SER A 75 -21.02 -2.42 1.63
N HIS A 76 -20.30 -1.29 1.74
CA HIS A 76 -19.82 -0.46 0.64
C HIS A 76 -18.31 -0.20 0.73
N ASP A 77 -17.51 -1.24 0.50
CA ASP A 77 -16.06 -1.11 0.47
C ASP A 77 -15.65 -0.54 -0.90
N ASP A 78 -15.08 0.67 -0.89
CA ASP A 78 -14.53 1.32 -2.08
C ASP A 78 -13.06 0.94 -2.25
N PHE A 79 -12.69 0.53 -3.47
CA PHE A 79 -11.34 0.12 -3.81
C PHE A 79 -10.69 1.15 -4.73
N ARG A 80 -9.47 1.55 -4.39
CA ARG A 80 -8.72 2.60 -5.07
C ARG A 80 -7.38 2.09 -5.55
N LEU A 81 -6.90 2.69 -6.63
CA LEU A 81 -5.56 2.42 -7.14
C LEU A 81 -4.51 2.84 -6.11
N HIS A 82 -3.57 1.95 -5.82
CA HIS A 82 -2.45 2.13 -4.91
C HIS A 82 -1.17 1.65 -5.58
N CYS A 83 -0.04 2.27 -5.24
CA CYS A 83 1.27 1.82 -5.69
C CYS A 83 2.22 1.79 -4.49
N ASP A 84 2.75 0.60 -4.17
CA ASP A 84 3.61 0.41 -2.99
C ASP A 84 4.95 1.17 -3.10
N ASP A 85 5.41 1.45 -4.32
CA ASP A 85 6.61 2.26 -4.56
C ASP A 85 6.27 3.69 -5.01
N PHE A 86 5.10 4.20 -4.64
CA PHE A 86 4.82 5.62 -4.81
C PHE A 86 5.75 6.45 -3.92
N GLY A 87 6.57 7.30 -4.54
CA GLY A 87 7.46 8.20 -3.81
C GLY A 87 8.40 9.01 -4.70
N ALA A 88 9.19 9.88 -4.06
CA ALA A 88 10.01 10.88 -4.74
C ALA A 88 10.94 10.32 -5.83
N ARG A 89 11.45 9.08 -5.68
CA ARG A 89 12.34 8.45 -6.69
C ARG A 89 11.63 8.17 -8.02
N ASN A 90 10.31 8.03 -7.99
CA ASN A 90 9.48 7.71 -9.16
C ASN A 90 8.78 8.95 -9.74
N MET A 91 9.15 10.16 -9.27
CA MET A 91 8.63 11.44 -9.77
C MET A 91 9.70 12.15 -10.61
N LEU A 92 9.38 12.43 -11.86
CA LEU A 92 10.20 13.29 -12.71
C LEU A 92 9.74 14.73 -12.58
N VAL A 93 10.69 15.65 -12.44
CA VAL A 93 10.42 17.09 -12.35
C VAL A 93 11.11 17.87 -13.45
N ASP A 94 10.51 19.00 -13.85
CA ASP A 94 11.16 19.98 -14.73
C ASP A 94 12.16 20.87 -13.96
N LYS A 95 12.73 21.87 -14.65
CA LYS A 95 13.71 22.81 -14.07
C LYS A 95 13.10 23.76 -13.04
N GLU A 96 11.77 23.86 -12.98
CA GLU A 96 10.99 24.61 -12.00
C GLU A 96 10.47 23.72 -10.85
N TYR A 97 10.85 22.45 -10.80
CA TYR A 97 10.39 21.44 -9.84
C TYR A 97 8.91 21.05 -9.96
N ASN A 98 8.27 21.30 -11.11
CA ASN A 98 6.92 20.77 -11.35
C ASN A 98 7.00 19.29 -11.69
N ILE A 99 6.12 18.47 -11.12
CA ILE A 99 6.00 17.05 -11.48
C ILE A 99 5.49 16.94 -12.93
N VAL A 100 6.30 16.36 -13.81
CA VAL A 100 5.97 16.18 -15.23
C VAL A 100 5.61 14.74 -15.58
N SER A 101 6.03 13.77 -14.77
CA SER A 101 5.71 12.35 -14.99
C SER A 101 5.86 11.54 -13.70
N LEU A 102 5.04 10.49 -13.59
CA LEU A 102 5.16 9.43 -12.59
C LEU A 102 5.54 8.12 -13.30
N GLY A 103 6.60 7.48 -12.83
CA GLY A 103 7.10 6.21 -13.36
C GLY A 103 6.76 5.01 -12.48
N ASP A 104 7.31 3.86 -12.87
CA ASP A 104 7.39 2.65 -12.05
C ASP A 104 6.06 2.13 -11.46
N TRP A 105 5.13 1.82 -12.37
CA TRP A 105 3.77 1.38 -12.01
C TRP A 105 3.68 -0.14 -11.77
N GLU A 106 4.79 -0.88 -11.71
CA GLU A 106 4.77 -2.35 -11.66
C GLU A 106 4.19 -2.91 -10.35
N PHE A 107 4.21 -2.12 -9.28
CA PHE A 107 3.61 -2.46 -7.98
C PHE A 107 2.24 -1.80 -7.76
N THR A 108 1.51 -1.54 -8.83
CA THR A 108 0.20 -0.87 -8.76
C THR A 108 -0.95 -1.87 -8.74
N TYR A 109 -1.87 -1.72 -7.78
CA TYR A 109 -3.04 -2.59 -7.61
C TYR A 109 -4.22 -1.84 -6.99
N ALA A 110 -5.41 -2.45 -6.99
CA ALA A 110 -6.57 -1.91 -6.29
C ALA A 110 -6.58 -2.39 -4.83
N THR A 111 -6.68 -1.46 -3.87
CA THR A 111 -6.68 -1.72 -2.43
C THR A 111 -7.89 -1.05 -1.77
N PRO A 112 -8.38 -1.53 -0.61
CA PRO A 112 -9.40 -0.82 0.16
C PRO A 112 -9.03 0.63 0.45
N THR A 113 -10.00 1.52 0.45
CA THR A 113 -9.76 2.96 0.61
C THR A 113 -8.97 3.29 1.88
N GLU A 114 -9.22 2.60 2.99
CA GLU A 114 -8.52 2.80 4.26
C GLU A 114 -7.01 2.57 4.15
N TYR A 115 -6.56 1.70 3.24
CA TYR A 115 -5.14 1.40 3.01
C TYR A 115 -4.39 2.52 2.31
N GLN A 116 -5.10 3.50 1.75
CA GLN A 116 -4.47 4.67 1.14
C GLN A 116 -3.79 5.58 2.18
N CYS A 117 -4.01 5.34 3.49
CA CYS A 117 -3.35 6.11 4.54
C CYS A 117 -1.81 6.01 4.52
N SER A 118 -1.25 4.96 3.90
CA SER A 118 0.21 4.73 3.81
C SER A 118 0.90 5.47 2.65
N LEU A 119 0.13 6.08 1.73
CA LEU A 119 0.66 6.68 0.49
C LEU A 119 1.68 7.80 0.70
N ALA A 120 1.65 8.47 1.85
CA ALA A 120 2.55 9.57 2.17
C ALA A 120 3.81 9.13 2.94
N SER A 121 4.04 7.82 3.12
CA SER A 121 5.16 7.31 3.93
C SER A 121 6.55 7.72 3.43
N TRP A 122 6.68 8.20 2.19
CA TRP A 122 7.95 8.64 1.60
C TRP A 122 8.34 10.09 1.93
N LEU A 123 7.50 10.88 2.63
CA LEU A 123 7.69 12.34 2.80
C LEU A 123 9.06 12.74 3.35
N ILE A 124 9.69 11.90 4.18
CA ILE A 124 11.00 12.16 4.78
C ILE A 124 12.14 11.34 4.15
N LEU A 125 11.86 10.70 3.00
CA LEU A 125 12.82 9.95 2.18
C LEU A 125 13.49 8.75 2.88
N SER A 126 12.95 8.30 4.02
CA SER A 126 13.34 7.09 4.74
C SER A 126 12.13 6.15 4.88
N LYS A 127 12.37 4.87 5.14
CA LYS A 127 11.31 3.84 5.21
C LYS A 127 10.78 3.70 6.64
N PRO A 128 9.47 3.49 6.85
CA PRO A 128 8.87 3.46 8.20
C PRO A 128 9.52 2.47 9.19
N HIS A 129 10.04 1.34 8.71
CA HIS A 129 10.72 0.35 9.55
C HIS A 129 12.01 0.87 10.20
N THR A 130 12.63 1.91 9.62
CA THR A 130 13.88 2.50 10.16
C THR A 130 13.64 3.71 11.05
N TRP A 131 12.41 4.19 11.19
CA TRP A 131 12.15 5.48 11.85
C TRP A 131 12.45 5.45 13.35
N SER A 132 13.27 6.40 13.80
CA SER A 132 13.42 6.76 15.21
C SER A 132 12.24 7.62 15.71
N GLN A 133 12.27 8.04 16.98
CA GLN A 133 11.30 9.03 17.47
C GLN A 133 11.43 10.35 16.71
N GLU A 134 12.67 10.81 16.49
CA GLU A 134 12.96 12.05 15.75
C GLU A 134 12.45 11.97 14.31
N ASP A 135 12.65 10.83 13.63
CA ASP A 135 12.12 10.61 12.28
C ASP A 135 10.59 10.64 12.26
N TYR A 136 9.94 9.99 13.23
CA TYR A 136 8.47 9.99 13.31
C TYR A 136 7.90 11.38 13.60
N ASP A 137 8.56 12.17 14.45
CA ASP A 137 8.18 13.55 14.74
C ASP A 137 8.39 14.42 13.50
N HIS A 138 9.51 14.25 12.79
CA HIS A 138 9.79 14.94 11.52
C HIS A 138 8.76 14.58 10.44
N TYR A 139 8.46 13.29 10.28
CA TYR A 139 7.41 12.79 9.39
C TYR A 139 6.07 13.40 9.75
N SER A 140 5.70 13.40 11.03
CA SER A 140 4.43 13.95 11.50
C SER A 140 4.27 15.42 11.14
N MET A 141 5.33 16.22 11.27
CA MET A 141 5.36 17.62 10.86
C MET A 141 5.23 17.78 9.34
N GLN A 142 5.99 17.02 8.54
CA GLN A 142 5.89 17.08 7.07
C GLN A 142 4.51 16.64 6.58
N LEU A 143 3.93 15.62 7.23
CA LEU A 143 2.62 15.10 6.91
C LEU A 143 1.54 16.16 7.16
N ASP A 144 1.61 16.92 8.25
CA ASP A 144 0.62 17.96 8.54
C ASP A 144 0.65 19.07 7.49
N LEU A 145 1.85 19.47 7.02
CA LEU A 145 2.00 20.42 5.90
C LEU A 145 1.47 19.82 4.58
N PHE A 146 1.84 18.58 4.27
CA PHE A 146 1.38 17.89 3.06
C PHE A 146 -0.14 17.78 3.02
N LEU A 147 -0.78 17.44 4.14
CA LEU A 147 -2.23 17.33 4.25
C LEU A 147 -2.95 18.66 4.01
N GLN A 148 -2.38 19.79 4.45
CA GLN A 148 -2.92 21.12 4.16
C GLN A 148 -2.93 21.39 2.65
N ILE A 149 -1.79 21.17 1.99
CA ILE A 149 -1.64 21.38 0.54
C ILE A 149 -2.54 20.42 -0.24
N LEU A 150 -2.60 19.15 0.16
CA LEU A 150 -3.44 18.13 -0.47
C LEU A 150 -4.92 18.52 -0.37
N GLU A 151 -5.37 18.98 0.79
CA GLU A 151 -6.75 19.41 1.01
C GLU A 151 -7.11 20.64 0.17
N GLU A 152 -6.21 21.63 0.06
CA GLU A 152 -6.39 22.79 -0.82
C GLU A 152 -6.51 22.38 -2.29
N GLU A 153 -5.67 21.47 -2.76
CA GLU A 153 -5.69 20.97 -4.13
C GLU A 153 -6.92 20.11 -4.41
N GLU A 154 -7.32 19.25 -3.47
CA GLU A 154 -8.58 18.50 -3.54
C GLU A 154 -9.76 19.47 -3.64
N ASN A 155 -9.80 20.53 -2.81
CA ASN A 155 -10.82 21.57 -2.85
C ASN A 155 -10.88 22.30 -4.20
N ARG A 156 -9.72 22.65 -4.78
CA ARG A 156 -9.62 23.26 -6.10
C ARG A 156 -10.14 22.34 -7.22
N ARG A 157 -10.00 21.02 -7.04
CA ARG A 157 -10.48 20.01 -7.99
C ARG A 157 -11.93 19.59 -7.76
N LEU A 158 -12.57 19.99 -6.66
CA LEU A 158 -14.01 19.78 -6.47
C LEU A 158 -14.77 20.47 -7.62
N GLY A 159 -15.67 19.72 -8.25
CA GLY A 159 -16.43 20.22 -9.41
C GLY A 159 -15.76 20.01 -10.77
N THR A 160 -14.53 19.48 -10.83
CA THR A 160 -13.93 18.99 -12.09
C THR A 160 -14.47 17.62 -12.52
N GLY A 161 -15.24 16.95 -11.65
CA GLY A 161 -15.72 15.58 -11.85
C GLY A 161 -14.67 14.49 -11.58
N LEU A 162 -13.41 14.87 -11.31
CA LEU A 162 -12.32 13.94 -10.99
C LEU A 162 -12.31 13.47 -9.53
N ILE A 163 -12.92 14.25 -8.63
CA ILE A 163 -13.16 13.87 -7.23
C ILE A 163 -14.68 13.89 -7.03
N ALA A 164 -15.27 12.70 -6.92
CA ALA A 164 -16.72 12.54 -6.92
C ALA A 164 -17.38 12.99 -5.61
N GLU A 165 -16.73 12.76 -4.46
CA GLU A 165 -17.34 12.94 -3.14
C GLU A 165 -16.35 13.54 -2.13
N ALA A 166 -16.83 14.30 -1.14
CA ALA A 166 -15.97 14.93 -0.14
C ALA A 166 -15.40 13.91 0.87
N GLU A 167 -16.03 12.75 0.97
CA GLU A 167 -15.72 11.59 1.80
C GLU A 167 -14.63 10.74 1.15
N ALA A 168 -14.50 10.85 -0.17
CA ALA A 168 -13.48 10.22 -1.00
C ALA A 168 -12.12 10.94 -0.97
N ARG A 169 -11.91 11.91 -0.09
CA ARG A 169 -10.68 12.71 -0.04
C ARG A 169 -9.54 11.93 0.59
N LEU A 170 -8.42 11.86 -0.12
CA LEU A 170 -7.22 11.19 0.36
C LEU A 170 -6.65 11.89 1.59
N SER A 171 -6.75 13.23 1.67
CA SER A 171 -6.36 13.99 2.86
C SER A 171 -7.07 13.50 4.13
N LYS A 172 -8.37 13.23 4.06
CA LYS A 172 -9.16 12.71 5.18
C LYS A 172 -8.72 11.29 5.57
N VAL A 173 -8.55 10.42 4.58
CA VAL A 173 -8.13 9.02 4.80
C VAL A 173 -6.75 8.97 5.47
N ILE A 174 -5.77 9.71 4.95
CA ILE A 174 -4.41 9.75 5.52
C ILE A 174 -4.43 10.35 6.93
N ARG A 175 -5.17 11.44 7.14
CA ARG A 175 -5.30 12.06 8.47
C ARG A 175 -5.92 11.10 9.48
N GLN A 176 -6.99 10.41 9.10
CA GLN A 176 -7.67 9.44 9.94
C GLN A 176 -6.75 8.27 10.27
N GLY A 177 -6.04 7.72 9.28
CA GLY A 177 -5.11 6.62 9.48
C GLY A 177 -3.91 6.95 10.38
N LYS A 178 -3.49 8.22 10.45
CA LYS A 178 -2.51 8.69 11.45
C LYS A 178 -3.12 8.69 12.86
N LEU A 179 -4.36 9.17 12.99
CA LEU A 179 -5.03 9.35 14.29
C LEU A 179 -5.45 8.03 14.93
N ASP A 180 -5.92 7.07 14.15
CA ASP A 180 -6.38 5.78 14.66
C ASP A 180 -5.33 4.66 14.52
N GLY A 181 -4.15 4.96 14.00
CA GLY A 181 -3.08 3.99 13.85
C GLY A 181 -3.24 3.02 12.69
N THR A 182 -4.26 3.18 11.84
CA THR A 182 -4.42 2.39 10.60
C THR A 182 -3.17 2.49 9.73
N PHE A 183 -2.45 3.62 9.77
CA PHE A 183 -1.16 3.77 9.11
C PHE A 183 -0.20 2.63 9.45
N TRP A 184 0.04 2.38 10.74
CA TRP A 184 1.01 1.38 11.17
C TRP A 184 0.51 -0.05 10.95
N PHE A 185 -0.79 -0.27 11.14
CA PHE A 185 -1.42 -1.54 10.79
C PHE A 185 -1.20 -1.88 9.31
N VAL A 186 -1.46 -0.92 8.41
CA VAL A 186 -1.28 -1.07 6.97
C VAL A 186 0.19 -1.30 6.62
N GLN A 187 1.13 -0.54 7.21
CA GLN A 187 2.57 -0.77 6.98
C GLN A 187 2.96 -2.21 7.30
N CYS A 188 2.50 -2.76 8.43
CA CYS A 188 2.76 -4.16 8.77
C CYS A 188 2.06 -5.12 7.81
N ALA A 189 0.79 -4.87 7.50
CA ALA A 189 -0.04 -5.75 6.70
C ALA A 189 0.44 -5.89 5.25
N THR A 190 1.12 -4.88 4.70
CA THR A 190 1.66 -4.92 3.33
C THR A 190 3.15 -5.28 3.26
N SER A 191 3.81 -5.52 4.40
CA SER A 191 5.23 -5.85 4.43
C SER A 191 5.50 -7.34 4.35
N GLY A 192 6.24 -7.76 3.32
CA GLY A 192 6.72 -9.14 3.17
C GLY A 192 8.14 -9.40 3.68
N LEU A 193 8.92 -8.37 4.04
CA LEU A 193 10.37 -8.49 4.28
C LEU A 193 10.89 -7.83 5.58
N PHE A 194 10.16 -6.87 6.16
CA PHE A 194 10.59 -6.11 7.35
C PHE A 194 9.52 -6.15 8.44
N PHE A 195 8.86 -7.30 8.58
CA PHE A 195 7.67 -7.40 9.40
C PHE A 195 7.98 -7.17 10.88
N ASN A 196 9.05 -7.77 11.41
CA ASN A 196 9.45 -7.57 12.80
C ASN A 196 9.83 -6.12 13.10
N GLU A 197 10.61 -5.46 12.25
CA GLU A 197 10.99 -4.06 12.43
C GLU A 197 9.76 -3.15 12.38
N LEU A 198 8.83 -3.39 11.46
CA LEU A 198 7.57 -2.64 11.42
C LEU A 198 6.69 -2.94 12.62
N TRP A 199 6.68 -4.17 13.11
CA TRP A 199 5.94 -4.55 14.30
C TRP A 199 6.45 -3.79 15.53
N GLU A 200 7.76 -3.64 15.71
CA GLU A 200 8.32 -2.80 16.77
C GLU A 200 7.88 -1.33 16.65
N ARG A 201 7.84 -0.80 15.43
CA ARG A 201 7.39 0.58 15.19
C ARG A 201 5.90 0.71 15.45
N PHE A 202 5.12 -0.29 15.09
CA PHE A 202 3.69 -0.35 15.37
C PHE A 202 3.43 -0.37 16.89
N GLU A 203 4.13 -1.22 17.64
CA GLU A 203 4.04 -1.24 19.11
C GLU A 203 4.42 0.10 19.75
N LYS A 204 5.41 0.79 19.19
CA LYS A 204 5.90 2.06 19.73
C LYS A 204 4.97 3.24 19.43
N PHE A 205 4.47 3.33 18.20
CA PHE A 205 3.87 4.56 17.68
C PHE A 205 2.35 4.48 17.48
N ASP A 206 1.74 3.30 17.59
CA ASP A 206 0.29 3.16 17.47
C ASP A 206 -0.46 3.82 18.63
N PRO A 207 -1.33 4.80 18.35
CA PRO A 207 -2.03 5.55 19.39
C PRO A 207 -3.13 4.76 20.10
N ILE A 208 -3.56 3.60 19.57
CA ILE A 208 -4.75 2.89 20.05
C ILE A 208 -4.42 1.68 20.96
N ASN A 209 -3.52 0.80 20.54
CA ASN A 209 -3.38 -0.51 21.17
C ASN A 209 -2.26 -0.59 22.19
N PHE A 210 -1.23 0.25 22.07
CA PHE A 210 0.03 0.07 22.80
C PHE A 210 0.43 1.28 23.68
N HIS A 211 -0.30 2.39 23.62
CA HIS A 211 -0.05 3.64 24.36
C HIS A 211 -0.32 3.59 25.90
N SER A 212 -0.17 2.44 26.54
CA SER A 212 -0.42 2.28 28.00
C SER A 212 0.79 1.81 28.83
N GLN A 213 2.02 1.99 28.34
CA GLN A 213 3.22 1.51 29.05
C GLN A 213 4.29 2.59 29.37
N VAL A 214 3.99 3.89 29.17
CA VAL A 214 4.97 4.97 29.45
C VAL A 214 4.39 6.04 30.40
N GLU A 215 3.88 5.61 31.54
CA GLU A 215 3.84 6.42 32.76
C GLU A 215 4.14 5.49 33.95
N GLY A 216 5.41 5.46 34.37
CA GLY A 216 5.92 4.68 35.51
C GLY A 216 7.33 5.12 35.86
#